data_AF-A0AAJ6CXN5-F1
#
_entry.id   AF-A0AAJ6CXN5-F1
#
_cell.length_a   1.000
_cell.length_b   1.000
_cell.length_c   1.000
_cell.angle_alpha   90.00
_cell.angle_beta   90.00
_cell.angle_gamma   90.00
#
_symmetry.space_group_name_H-M   'P 1'
#
loop_
_entity.id
_entity.type
_entity.pdbx_description
1 polymer ?
#
loop_
_entity_poly.entity_id
_entity_poly.type
_entity_poly.pdbx_seq_one_letter_code
_entity_poly.pdbx_strand_id
1 'polypeptide(L)'
;MGLITLQQAINWLLGAVIGGAIAFAWQRRGWVFQQSLKRGTDKYEAQVSVTREAFSLVDKRIFASRLYLDTLIENDKDNVAAERERYRKVVEEWNEKISGLVILIRVRFDFQSSVRFERYFLPAFAEIDRKLRQKRLTIAKSGHEQALITNGIREDLSLVNLTAREIMADMLKITSDTLNIIDDEPKISIKNRSQLTHFYLLKSLFKLR
;
A
#
# COMPACT_ATOMS: atom_id res chain seq x y z
N MET A 1 -36.84 54.16 -32.35
CA MET A 1 -35.49 53.69 -31.96
C MET A 1 -35.40 53.04 -30.56
N GLY A 2 -36.46 52.97 -29.74
CA GLY A 2 -36.37 52.41 -28.36
C GLY A 2 -36.68 50.90 -28.19
N LEU A 3 -37.32 50.24 -29.16
CA LEU A 3 -37.66 48.80 -29.05
C LEU A 3 -36.47 47.87 -29.36
N ILE A 4 -35.56 48.31 -30.24
CA ILE A 4 -34.37 47.53 -30.65
C ILE A 4 -33.36 47.41 -29.49
N THR A 5 -33.27 48.43 -28.63
CA THR A 5 -32.35 48.45 -27.49
C THR A 5 -32.81 47.55 -26.34
N LEU A 6 -34.13 47.45 -26.09
CA LEU A 6 -34.69 46.56 -25.07
C LEU A 6 -34.50 45.08 -25.42
N GLN A 7 -34.74 44.70 -26.69
CA GLN A 7 -34.57 43.33 -27.15
C GLN A 7 -33.09 42.89 -27.12
N GLN A 8 -32.18 43.80 -27.46
CA GLN A 8 -30.74 43.54 -27.31
C GLN A 8 -30.34 43.37 -25.84
N ALA A 9 -30.84 44.22 -24.94
CA ALA A 9 -30.57 44.10 -23.50
C ALA A 9 -31.09 42.76 -22.91
N ILE A 10 -32.29 42.33 -23.30
CA ILE A 10 -32.85 41.03 -22.90
C ILE A 10 -31.99 39.88 -23.41
N ASN A 11 -31.54 39.91 -24.67
CA ASN A 11 -30.68 38.88 -25.24
C ASN A 11 -29.32 38.79 -24.54
N TRP A 12 -28.72 39.93 -24.19
CA TRP A 12 -27.48 39.97 -23.42
C TRP A 12 -27.66 39.38 -22.02
N LEU A 13 -28.76 39.73 -21.34
CA LEU A 13 -29.04 39.23 -20.00
C LEU A 13 -29.33 37.73 -20.01
N LEU A 14 -30.10 37.23 -20.98
CA LEU A 14 -30.31 35.80 -21.18
C LEU A 14 -29.01 35.06 -21.51
N GLY A 15 -28.17 35.63 -22.38
CA GLY A 15 -26.85 35.08 -22.71
C GLY A 15 -25.91 35.01 -21.50
N ALA A 16 -25.90 36.04 -20.66
CA ALA A 16 -25.11 36.09 -19.43
C ALA A 16 -25.59 35.06 -18.39
N VAL A 17 -26.90 34.91 -18.21
CA VAL A 17 -27.48 33.92 -17.28
C VAL A 17 -27.21 32.49 -17.77
N ILE A 18 -27.42 32.20 -19.06
CA ILE A 18 -27.16 30.88 -19.64
C ILE A 18 -25.66 30.58 -19.62
N GLY A 19 -24.82 31.53 -20.04
CA GLY A 19 -23.36 31.39 -20.01
C GLY A 19 -22.83 31.17 -18.59
N GLY A 20 -23.34 31.93 -17.61
CA GLY A 20 -23.01 31.75 -16.19
C GLY A 20 -23.44 30.40 -15.65
N ALA A 21 -24.65 29.93 -15.98
CA ALA A 21 -25.14 28.61 -15.57
C ALA A 21 -24.31 27.46 -16.14
N ILE A 22 -23.92 27.55 -17.42
CA ILE A 22 -23.04 26.57 -18.07
C ILE A 22 -21.65 26.60 -17.44
N ALA A 23 -21.06 27.78 -17.25
CA ALA A 23 -19.74 27.93 -16.64
C ALA A 23 -19.73 27.36 -15.21
N PHE A 24 -20.75 27.67 -14.41
CA PHE A 24 -20.90 27.13 -13.07
C PHE A 24 -21.04 25.60 -13.06
N ALA A 25 -21.86 25.02 -13.94
CA ALA A 25 -22.01 23.58 -14.04
C ALA A 25 -20.69 22.88 -14.42
N TRP A 26 -19.93 23.46 -15.36
CA TRP A 26 -18.60 22.99 -15.74
C TRP A 26 -17.60 23.08 -14.57
N GLN A 27 -17.54 24.22 -13.89
CA GLN A 27 -16.65 24.41 -12.74
C GLN A 27 -16.96 23.42 -11.62
N ARG A 28 -18.24 23.25 -11.28
CA ARG A 28 -18.68 22.29 -10.26
C ARG A 28 -18.29 20.87 -10.62
N ARG A 29 -18.51 20.44 -11.88
CA ARG A 29 -18.14 19.09 -12.34
C ARG A 29 -16.63 18.89 -12.34
N GLY A 30 -15.87 19.87 -12.83
CA GLY A 30 -14.41 19.85 -12.79
C GLY A 30 -13.88 19.73 -11.37
N TRP A 31 -14.46 20.49 -10.42
CA TRP A 31 -14.09 20.41 -9.01
C TRP A 31 -14.39 19.05 -8.39
N VAL A 32 -15.58 18.48 -8.63
CA VAL A 32 -15.94 17.14 -8.13
C VAL A 32 -14.98 16.09 -8.69
N PHE A 33 -14.65 16.18 -9.98
CA PHE A 33 -13.71 15.28 -10.64
C PHE A 33 -12.30 15.40 -10.06
N GLN A 34 -11.76 16.61 -9.95
CA GLN A 34 -10.45 16.87 -9.34
C GLN A 34 -10.39 16.37 -7.90
N GLN A 35 -11.45 16.57 -7.11
CA GLN A 35 -11.52 16.09 -5.74
C GLN A 35 -11.57 14.56 -5.65
N SER A 36 -12.27 13.91 -6.58
CA SER A 36 -12.31 12.45 -6.68
C SER A 36 -10.95 11.88 -7.06
N LEU A 37 -10.28 12.47 -8.07
CA LEU A 37 -8.93 12.07 -8.48
C LEU A 37 -7.96 12.24 -7.33
N LYS A 38 -7.95 13.41 -6.67
CA LYS A 38 -7.08 13.68 -5.53
C LYS A 38 -7.26 12.64 -4.42
N ARG A 39 -8.51 12.34 -4.04
CA ARG A 39 -8.80 11.29 -3.04
C ARG A 39 -8.30 9.91 -3.47
N GLY A 40 -8.41 9.58 -4.76
CA GLY A 40 -7.88 8.35 -5.33
C GLY A 40 -6.36 8.29 -5.21
N THR A 41 -5.66 9.33 -5.67
CA THR A 41 -4.20 9.46 -5.57
C THR A 41 -3.72 9.39 -4.13
N ASP A 42 -4.32 10.17 -3.22
CA ASP A 42 -3.97 10.17 -1.79
C ASP A 42 -4.14 8.76 -1.19
N LYS A 43 -5.21 8.05 -1.58
CA LYS A 43 -5.45 6.66 -1.13
C LYS A 43 -4.40 5.70 -1.68
N TYR A 44 -4.09 5.78 -2.97
CA TYR A 44 -3.08 4.95 -3.63
C TYR A 44 -1.69 5.15 -3.00
N GLU A 45 -1.26 6.39 -2.82
CA GLU A 45 0.02 6.72 -2.20
C GLU A 45 0.11 6.21 -0.76
N ALA A 46 -0.97 6.37 0.01
CA ALA A 46 -1.05 5.85 1.37
C ALA A 46 -0.95 4.32 1.40
N GLN A 47 -1.61 3.61 0.48
CA GLN A 47 -1.52 2.15 0.37
C GLN A 47 -0.10 1.70 0.00
N VAL A 48 0.52 2.31 -1.01
CA VAL A 48 1.91 2.03 -1.42
C VAL A 48 2.88 2.27 -0.27
N SER A 49 2.70 3.38 0.46
CA SER A 49 3.54 3.73 1.61
C SER A 49 3.45 2.68 2.72
N VAL A 50 2.24 2.26 3.11
CA VAL A 50 2.03 1.23 4.13
C VAL A 50 2.61 -0.12 3.70
N THR A 51 2.38 -0.54 2.44
CA THR A 51 2.98 -1.77 1.91
C THR A 51 4.50 -1.72 1.98
N ARG A 52 5.11 -0.61 1.51
CA ARG A 52 6.57 -0.45 1.54
C ARG A 52 7.13 -0.51 2.95
N GLU A 53 6.49 0.17 3.90
CA GLU A 53 6.94 0.18 5.29
C GLU A 53 6.82 -1.21 5.94
N ALA A 54 5.68 -1.88 5.77
CA ALA A 54 5.43 -3.20 6.31
C ALA A 54 6.46 -4.24 5.82
N PHE A 55 6.68 -4.30 4.51
CA PHE A 55 7.62 -5.27 3.93
C PHE A 55 9.08 -4.88 4.12
N SER A 56 9.41 -3.58 4.19
CA SER A 56 10.75 -3.15 4.61
C SER A 56 11.10 -3.63 6.02
N LEU A 57 10.14 -3.57 6.96
CA LEU A 57 10.35 -4.05 8.32
C LEU A 57 10.52 -5.58 8.38
N VAL A 58 9.73 -6.33 7.61
CA VAL A 58 9.87 -7.79 7.46
C VAL A 58 11.23 -8.16 6.87
N ASP A 59 11.62 -7.52 5.76
CA ASP A 59 12.88 -7.79 5.07
C ASP A 59 14.10 -7.50 5.96
N LYS A 60 14.08 -6.36 6.67
CA LYS A 60 15.12 -6.02 7.66
C LYS A 60 15.25 -7.12 8.71
N ARG A 61 14.13 -7.63 9.23
CA ARG A 61 14.12 -8.67 10.26
C ARG A 61 14.61 -10.02 9.73
N ILE A 62 14.21 -10.41 8.51
CA ILE A 62 14.73 -11.61 7.83
C ILE A 62 16.24 -11.49 7.63
N PHE A 63 16.71 -10.35 7.11
CA PHE A 63 18.11 -10.10 6.84
C PHE A 63 18.96 -10.17 8.11
N ALA A 64 18.55 -9.47 9.17
CA ALA A 64 19.25 -9.51 10.46
C ALA A 64 19.28 -10.92 11.06
N SER A 65 18.20 -11.69 10.91
CA SER A 65 18.14 -13.08 11.37
C SER A 65 19.10 -14.00 10.59
N ARG A 66 19.22 -13.80 9.27
CA ARG A 66 20.17 -14.54 8.42
C ARG A 66 21.61 -14.20 8.78
N LEU A 67 21.93 -12.91 8.86
CA LEU A 67 23.27 -12.46 9.20
C LEU A 67 23.70 -13.00 10.56
N TYR A 68 22.81 -12.90 11.56
CA TYR A 68 23.10 -13.46 12.87
C TYR A 68 23.27 -14.98 12.85
N LEU A 69 22.43 -15.71 12.10
CA LEU A 69 22.59 -17.15 11.92
C LEU A 69 23.94 -17.51 11.29
N ASP A 70 24.35 -16.80 10.25
CA ASP A 70 25.60 -17.07 9.54
C ASP A 70 26.80 -16.86 10.46
N THR A 71 26.81 -15.80 11.27
CA THR A 71 27.85 -15.58 12.30
C THR A 71 27.84 -16.70 13.36
N LEU A 72 26.67 -17.22 13.74
CA LEU A 72 26.58 -18.36 14.67
C LEU A 72 27.10 -19.67 14.03
N ILE A 73 27.05 -19.81 12.71
CA ILE A 73 27.59 -20.97 11.98
C ILE A 73 29.11 -20.88 11.88
N GLU A 74 29.63 -19.70 11.56
CA GLU A 74 31.07 -19.44 11.45
C GLU A 74 31.80 -19.51 12.80
N ASN A 75 31.07 -19.40 13.91
CA ASN A 75 31.58 -19.45 15.28
C ASN A 75 32.66 -18.38 15.55
N ASP A 76 32.57 -17.25 14.86
CA ASP A 76 33.42 -16.09 15.07
C ASP A 76 32.97 -15.35 16.34
N LYS A 77 33.59 -15.69 17.47
CA LYS A 77 33.20 -15.19 18.80
C LYS A 77 33.21 -13.67 18.90
N ASP A 78 34.10 -12.99 18.19
CA ASP A 78 34.23 -11.53 18.24
C ASP A 78 33.08 -10.87 17.48
N ASN A 79 32.67 -11.46 16.36
CA ASN A 79 31.53 -10.98 15.57
C ASN A 79 30.16 -11.39 16.13
N VAL A 80 30.05 -12.53 16.83
CA VAL A 80 28.76 -12.99 17.41
C VAL A 80 28.14 -11.96 18.35
N ALA A 81 28.94 -11.28 19.17
CA ALA A 81 28.43 -10.26 20.10
C ALA A 81 27.91 -9.02 19.37
N ALA A 82 28.64 -8.55 18.37
CA ALA A 82 28.28 -7.40 17.56
C ALA A 82 27.00 -7.66 16.72
N GLU A 83 26.93 -8.82 16.05
CA GLU A 83 25.77 -9.17 15.24
C GLU A 83 24.53 -9.49 16.07
N ARG A 84 24.70 -10.06 17.27
CA ARG A 84 23.61 -10.19 18.23
C ARG A 84 23.01 -8.84 18.60
N GLU A 85 23.86 -7.83 18.82
CA GLU A 85 23.39 -6.49 19.20
C GLU A 85 22.66 -5.81 18.04
N ARG A 86 23.16 -5.94 16.81
CA ARG A 86 22.47 -5.47 15.61
C ARG A 86 21.10 -6.14 15.45
N TYR A 87 21.05 -7.46 15.60
CA TYR A 87 19.80 -8.21 15.55
C TYR A 87 18.82 -7.78 16.64
N ARG A 88 19.29 -7.56 17.89
CA ARG A 88 18.44 -7.08 18.99
C ARG A 88 17.78 -5.74 18.66
N LYS A 89 18.52 -4.78 18.09
CA LYS A 89 17.96 -3.49 17.67
C LYS A 89 16.86 -3.64 16.62
N VAL A 90 17.01 -4.58 15.69
CA VAL A 90 15.97 -4.85 14.68
C VAL A 90 14.73 -5.49 15.31
N VAL A 91 14.89 -6.36 16.32
CA VAL A 91 13.77 -6.92 17.08
C VAL A 91 13.06 -5.84 17.90
N GLU A 92 13.80 -4.91 18.51
CA GLU A 92 13.25 -3.75 19.21
C GLU A 92 12.45 -2.85 18.25
N GLU A 93 13.03 -2.46 17.11
CA GLU A 93 12.34 -1.69 16.05
C GLU A 93 11.07 -2.41 15.57
N TRP A 94 11.12 -3.72 15.39
CA TRP A 94 9.95 -4.51 15.02
C TRP A 94 8.84 -4.39 16.06
N ASN A 95 9.16 -4.63 17.33
CA ASN A 95 8.16 -4.65 18.41
C ASN A 95 7.51 -3.27 18.61
N GLU A 96 8.25 -2.19 18.39
CA GLU A 96 7.73 -0.83 18.45
C GLU A 96 6.75 -0.53 17.32
N LYS A 97 7.05 -0.98 16.09
CA LYS A 97 6.30 -0.60 14.88
C LYS A 97 5.16 -1.54 14.51
N ILE A 98 5.24 -2.81 14.88
CA ILE A 98 4.35 -3.85 14.37
C ILE A 98 2.87 -3.55 14.64
N SER A 99 2.52 -3.10 15.86
CA SER A 99 1.14 -2.79 16.23
C SER A 99 0.57 -1.63 15.43
N GLY A 100 1.37 -0.58 15.21
CA GLY A 100 0.98 0.55 14.38
C GLY A 100 0.77 0.14 12.92
N LEU A 101 1.67 -0.68 12.37
CA LEU A 101 1.56 -1.20 11.01
C LEU A 101 0.32 -2.06 10.83
N VAL A 102 -0.01 -2.95 11.77
CA VAL A 102 -1.21 -3.79 11.71
C VAL A 102 -2.48 -2.93 11.63
N ILE A 103 -2.54 -1.82 12.38
CA ILE A 103 -3.64 -0.85 12.32
C ILE A 103 -3.67 -0.14 10.98
N LEU A 104 -2.52 0.32 10.47
CA LEU A 104 -2.43 1.00 9.18
C LEU A 104 -2.87 0.09 8.03
N ILE A 105 -2.46 -1.18 8.04
CA ILE A 105 -2.89 -2.18 7.06
C ILE A 105 -4.42 -2.32 7.11
N ARG A 106 -5.02 -2.40 8.31
CA ARG A 106 -6.48 -2.50 8.46
C ARG A 106 -7.22 -1.28 7.89
N VAL A 107 -6.67 -0.08 8.10
CA VAL A 107 -7.30 1.19 7.67
C VAL A 107 -7.15 1.42 6.16
N ARG A 108 -6.03 1.00 5.56
CA ARG A 108 -5.73 1.27 4.14
C ARG A 108 -6.13 0.14 3.19
N PHE A 109 -6.21 -1.09 3.70
CA PHE A 109 -6.61 -2.27 2.96
C PHE A 109 -7.90 -2.81 3.54
N ASP A 110 -7.83 -3.93 4.25
CA ASP A 110 -8.97 -4.59 4.86
C ASP A 110 -8.57 -5.31 6.16
N PHE A 111 -9.58 -5.78 6.89
CA PHE A 111 -9.39 -6.54 8.12
C PHE A 111 -8.64 -7.86 7.88
N GLN A 112 -8.86 -8.52 6.73
CA GLN A 112 -8.28 -9.82 6.44
C GLN A 112 -6.77 -9.74 6.23
N SER A 113 -6.29 -8.74 5.50
CA SER A 113 -4.88 -8.46 5.25
C SER A 113 -4.15 -8.17 6.56
N SER A 114 -4.77 -7.36 7.43
CA SER A 114 -4.26 -7.02 8.76
C SER A 114 -4.12 -8.27 9.65
N VAL A 115 -5.19 -9.07 9.75
CA VAL A 115 -5.19 -10.30 10.55
C VAL A 115 -4.20 -11.33 10.00
N ARG A 116 -4.10 -11.50 8.68
CA ARG A 116 -3.17 -12.44 8.06
C ARG A 116 -1.72 -12.02 8.33
N PHE A 117 -1.41 -10.73 8.21
CA PHE A 117 -0.09 -10.19 8.51
C PHE A 117 0.29 -10.45 9.98
N GLU A 118 -0.59 -10.08 10.91
CA GLU A 118 -0.37 -10.25 12.35
C GLU A 118 -0.22 -11.72 12.75
N ARG A 119 -1.17 -12.57 12.34
CA ARG A 119 -1.20 -13.99 12.71
C ARG A 119 -0.05 -14.79 12.13
N TYR A 120 0.53 -14.35 11.03
CA TYR A 120 1.65 -15.06 10.42
C TYR A 120 2.99 -14.59 10.99
N PHE A 121 3.31 -13.29 10.91
CA PHE A 121 4.66 -12.82 11.19
C PHE A 121 5.03 -12.84 12.67
N LEU A 122 4.11 -12.51 13.57
CA LEU A 122 4.40 -12.51 15.01
C LEU A 122 4.85 -13.89 15.51
N PRO A 123 4.08 -14.97 15.34
CA PRO A 123 4.50 -16.29 15.80
C PRO A 123 5.69 -16.83 14.99
N ALA A 124 5.77 -16.57 13.69
CA ALA A 124 6.88 -17.05 12.87
C ALA A 124 8.22 -16.46 13.32
N PHE A 125 8.28 -15.16 13.58
CA PHE A 125 9.50 -14.54 14.10
C PHE A 125 9.79 -14.95 15.55
N ALA A 126 8.78 -15.11 16.40
CA ALA A 126 9.01 -15.62 17.76
C ALA A 126 9.65 -17.02 17.76
N GLU A 127 9.24 -17.88 16.83
CA GLU A 127 9.81 -19.21 16.65
C GLU A 127 11.26 -19.16 16.14
N ILE A 128 11.54 -18.29 15.15
CA ILE A 128 12.91 -18.02 14.68
C ILE A 128 13.80 -17.52 15.81
N ASP A 129 13.32 -16.56 16.61
CA ASP A 129 14.06 -16.01 17.77
C ASP A 129 14.38 -17.12 18.80
N ARG A 130 13.44 -18.05 19.03
CA ARG A 130 13.62 -19.21 19.91
C ARG A 130 14.70 -20.15 19.38
N LYS A 131 14.64 -20.50 18.09
CA LYS A 131 15.63 -21.39 17.44
C LYS A 131 17.02 -20.74 17.38
N LEU A 132 17.13 -19.44 17.08
CA LEU A 132 18.39 -18.69 17.12
C LEU A 132 19.02 -18.70 18.53
N ARG A 133 18.19 -18.50 19.56
CA ARG A 133 18.64 -18.60 20.95
C ARG A 133 19.14 -20.00 21.30
N GLN A 134 18.42 -21.04 20.86
CA GLN A 134 18.83 -22.43 21.04
C GLN A 134 20.17 -22.70 20.36
N LYS A 135 20.31 -22.33 19.08
CA LYS A 135 21.55 -22.46 18.31
C LYS A 135 22.74 -21.86 19.04
N ARG A 136 22.58 -20.64 19.56
CA ARG A 136 23.61 -19.95 20.35
C ARG A 136 24.03 -20.73 21.61
N LEU A 137 23.07 -21.29 22.35
CA LEU A 137 23.35 -22.06 23.57
C LEU A 137 24.03 -23.41 23.26
N THR A 138 23.83 -23.95 22.06
CA THR A 138 24.37 -25.24 21.64
C THR A 138 25.64 -25.13 20.80
N ILE A 139 26.26 -23.95 20.62
CA ILE A 139 27.48 -23.74 19.81
C ILE A 139 28.61 -24.73 20.15
N ALA A 140 28.70 -25.16 21.41
CA ALA A 140 29.74 -26.10 21.86
C ALA A 140 29.37 -27.60 21.72
N LYS A 141 28.14 -27.93 21.27
CA LYS A 141 27.61 -29.30 21.18
C LYS A 141 27.71 -29.86 19.76
N SER A 142 27.55 -31.19 19.64
CA SER A 142 27.82 -32.01 18.46
C SER A 142 27.24 -31.47 17.14
N GLY A 143 27.96 -31.73 16.03
CA GLY A 143 27.67 -31.14 14.72
C GLY A 143 26.32 -31.53 14.10
N HIS A 144 25.76 -32.69 14.43
CA HIS A 144 24.49 -33.17 13.83
C HIS A 144 23.27 -32.39 14.35
N GLU A 145 23.13 -32.23 15.67
CA GLU A 145 22.05 -31.43 16.28
C GLU A 145 22.13 -29.97 15.81
N GLN A 146 23.35 -29.44 15.71
CA GLN A 146 23.59 -28.10 15.20
C GLN A 146 23.19 -27.89 13.74
N ALA A 147 23.41 -28.90 12.88
CA ALA A 147 23.01 -28.84 11.49
C ALA A 147 21.47 -28.86 11.35
N LEU A 148 20.78 -29.68 12.14
CA LEU A 148 19.31 -29.75 12.15
C LEU A 148 18.70 -28.39 12.56
N ILE A 149 19.21 -27.77 13.63
CA ILE A 149 18.72 -26.45 14.06
C ILE A 149 18.98 -25.39 12.98
N THR A 150 20.18 -25.35 12.40
CA THR A 150 20.52 -24.39 11.34
C THR A 150 19.61 -24.55 10.12
N ASN A 151 19.39 -25.78 9.66
CA ASN A 151 18.51 -26.04 8.52
C ASN A 151 17.07 -25.64 8.84
N GLY A 152 16.57 -25.98 10.03
CA GLY A 152 15.23 -25.57 10.46
C GLY A 152 15.05 -24.05 10.52
N ILE A 153 16.08 -23.28 10.92
CA ILE A 153 16.01 -21.80 10.88
C ILE A 153 16.00 -21.28 9.43
N ARG A 154 16.81 -21.86 8.55
CA ARG A 154 16.87 -21.47 7.13
C ARG A 154 15.55 -21.76 6.41
N GLU A 155 14.95 -22.90 6.68
CA GLU A 155 13.63 -23.28 6.17
C GLU A 155 12.56 -22.31 6.63
N ASP A 156 12.49 -22.02 7.93
CA ASP A 156 11.54 -21.03 8.48
C ASP A 156 11.73 -19.64 7.85
N LEU A 157 12.96 -19.15 7.75
CA LEU A 157 13.25 -17.85 7.13
C LEU A 157 12.89 -17.81 5.65
N SER A 158 13.01 -18.95 4.96
CA SER A 158 12.62 -19.08 3.55
C SER A 158 11.10 -19.08 3.41
N LEU A 159 10.39 -19.78 4.29
CA LEU A 159 8.94 -19.80 4.34
C LEU A 159 8.39 -18.41 4.67
N VAL A 160 8.97 -17.72 5.65
CA VAL A 160 8.59 -16.34 6.02
C VAL A 160 8.77 -15.39 4.84
N ASN A 161 9.89 -15.48 4.12
CA ASN A 161 10.14 -14.67 2.93
C ASN A 161 9.14 -14.97 1.81
N LEU A 162 8.78 -16.24 1.58
CA LEU A 162 7.80 -16.63 0.57
C LEU A 162 6.42 -16.10 0.92
N THR A 163 5.95 -16.31 2.15
CA THR A 163 4.65 -15.78 2.60
C THR A 163 4.63 -14.26 2.63
N ALA A 164 5.75 -13.60 2.90
CA ALA A 164 5.83 -12.15 2.76
C ALA A 164 5.56 -11.68 1.33
N ARG A 165 6.16 -12.35 0.34
CA ARG A 165 5.89 -12.03 -1.08
C ARG A 165 4.43 -12.27 -1.46
N GLU A 166 3.81 -13.32 -0.95
CA GLU A 166 2.39 -13.61 -1.18
C GLU A 166 1.48 -12.53 -0.59
N ILE A 167 1.66 -12.18 0.69
CA ILE A 167 0.85 -11.12 1.34
C ILE A 167 1.11 -9.78 0.64
N MET A 168 2.35 -9.49 0.24
CA MET A 168 2.70 -8.28 -0.51
C MET A 168 1.98 -8.23 -1.85
N ALA A 169 1.97 -9.33 -2.60
CA ALA A 169 1.28 -9.42 -3.89
C ALA A 169 -0.22 -9.18 -3.73
N ASP A 170 -0.85 -9.74 -2.70
CA ASP A 170 -2.27 -9.54 -2.43
C ASP A 170 -2.58 -8.08 -2.07
N MET A 171 -1.75 -7.45 -1.23
CA MET A 171 -1.89 -6.02 -0.93
C MET A 171 -1.69 -5.15 -2.18
N LEU A 172 -0.68 -5.45 -3.00
CA LEU A 172 -0.43 -4.74 -4.25
C LEU A 172 -1.56 -4.91 -5.26
N LYS A 173 -2.24 -6.06 -5.27
CA LYS A 173 -3.45 -6.26 -6.09
C LYS A 173 -4.56 -5.30 -5.68
N ILE A 174 -4.84 -5.16 -4.38
CA ILE A 174 -5.82 -4.19 -3.85
C ILE A 174 -5.42 -2.75 -4.21
N THR A 175 -4.12 -2.43 -4.15
CA THR A 175 -3.60 -1.13 -4.57
C THR A 175 -3.78 -0.90 -6.07
N SER A 176 -3.54 -1.92 -6.90
CA SER A 176 -3.73 -1.85 -8.36
C SER A 176 -5.19 -1.64 -8.73
N ASP A 177 -6.13 -2.24 -8.00
CA ASP A 177 -7.56 -2.00 -8.22
C ASP A 177 -7.93 -0.54 -7.91
N THR A 178 -7.25 0.09 -6.95
CA THR A 178 -7.40 1.53 -6.66
C THR A 178 -6.82 2.38 -7.79
N LEU A 179 -5.69 1.98 -8.38
CA LEU A 179 -5.11 2.66 -9.55
C LEU A 179 -6.04 2.55 -10.76
N ASN A 180 -6.62 1.38 -11.01
CA ASN A 180 -7.58 1.20 -12.10
C ASN A 180 -8.77 2.15 -11.97
N ILE A 181 -9.26 2.46 -10.76
CA ILE A 181 -10.34 3.45 -10.56
C ILE A 181 -9.89 4.88 -10.91
N ILE A 182 -8.60 5.19 -10.74
CA ILE A 182 -8.02 6.48 -11.14
C ILE A 182 -7.86 6.54 -12.66
N ASP A 183 -7.42 5.43 -13.26
CA ASP A 183 -7.10 5.31 -14.69
C ASP A 183 -8.32 4.97 -15.58
N ASP A 184 -9.45 4.54 -15.00
CA ASP A 184 -10.75 4.35 -15.68
C ASP A 184 -11.42 5.71 -15.94
N GLU A 185 -10.61 6.61 -16.50
CA GLU A 185 -11.06 7.68 -17.36
C GLU A 185 -12.17 7.11 -18.26
N PRO A 186 -13.26 7.84 -18.53
CA PRO A 186 -13.98 7.61 -19.76
C PRO A 186 -13.02 7.95 -20.90
N LYS A 187 -12.14 7.01 -21.29
CA LYS A 187 -11.37 7.10 -22.51
C LYS A 187 -12.40 7.37 -23.58
N ILE A 188 -12.32 8.57 -24.17
CA ILE A 188 -13.16 8.95 -25.30
C ILE A 188 -12.77 7.99 -26.42
N SER A 189 -13.44 6.85 -26.43
CA SER A 189 -13.21 5.73 -27.31
C SER A 189 -14.22 5.83 -28.42
N ILE A 190 -13.80 5.48 -29.65
CA ILE A 190 -14.66 5.46 -30.84
C ILE A 190 -15.92 4.60 -30.60
N LYS A 191 -15.89 3.65 -29.65
CA LYS A 191 -17.04 2.84 -29.25
C LYS A 191 -18.13 3.58 -28.45
N ASN A 192 -17.82 4.73 -27.85
CA ASN A 192 -18.77 5.57 -27.09
C ASN A 192 -19.27 6.80 -27.88
N ARG A 193 -19.27 6.74 -29.22
CA ARG A 193 -19.64 7.87 -30.09
C ARG A 193 -21.06 8.40 -29.86
N SER A 194 -22.00 7.56 -29.43
CA SER A 194 -23.37 7.97 -29.08
C SER A 194 -23.44 8.87 -27.85
N GLN A 195 -22.43 8.82 -26.98
CA GLN A 195 -22.27 9.68 -25.79
C GLN A 195 -21.57 11.02 -26.11
N LEU A 196 -21.18 11.25 -27.37
CA LEU A 196 -20.56 12.51 -27.82
C LEU A 196 -21.54 13.47 -28.52
N THR A 197 -22.84 13.17 -28.52
CA THR A 197 -23.83 14.14 -29.03
C THR A 197 -23.85 15.39 -28.16
N HIS A 198 -23.89 16.56 -28.78
CA HIS A 198 -23.95 17.86 -28.08
C HIS A 198 -25.05 17.90 -27.00
N PHE A 199 -26.18 17.23 -27.26
CA PHE A 199 -27.28 17.09 -26.30
C PHE A 199 -26.93 16.19 -25.10
N TYR A 200 -26.22 15.08 -25.31
CA TYR A 200 -25.75 14.23 -24.22
C TYR A 200 -24.67 14.94 -23.40
N LEU A 201 -23.74 15.64 -24.05
CA LEU A 201 -22.74 16.47 -23.38
C LEU A 201 -23.42 17.54 -22.53
N LEU A 202 -24.37 18.30 -23.09
CA LEU A 202 -25.15 19.30 -22.37
C LEU A 202 -25.93 18.69 -21.18
N LYS A 203 -26.65 17.58 -21.40
CA LYS A 203 -27.40 16.87 -20.35
C LYS A 203 -26.46 16.31 -19.27
N SER A 204 -25.26 15.88 -19.64
CA SER A 204 -24.25 15.37 -18.71
C SER A 204 -23.65 16.47 -17.83
N LEU A 205 -23.69 17.75 -18.24
CA LEU A 205 -23.26 18.86 -17.40
C LEU A 205 -24.17 19.05 -16.17
N PHE A 206 -25.45 18.67 -16.30
CA PHE A 206 -26.45 18.83 -15.25
C PHE A 206 -26.81 17.52 -14.52
N LYS A 207 -26.27 16.38 -14.97
CA LYS A 207 -26.39 15.11 -14.24
C LYS A 207 -25.29 15.02 -13.18
N LEU A 208 -25.65 15.23 -11.92
CA LEU A 208 -24.87 14.76 -10.77
C LEU A 208 -24.96 13.22 -10.74
N ARG A 209 -23.80 12.56 -10.73
CA ARG A 209 -23.69 11.12 -10.49
C ARG A 209 -23.53 10.89 -8.99
#